data_AF-A0A7X7MGP8-F1
#
_entry.id   AF-A0A7X7MGP8-F1
#
_cell.length_a   1.000
_cell.length_b   1.000
_cell.length_c   1.000
_cell.angle_alpha   90.00
_cell.angle_beta   90.00
_cell.angle_gamma   90.00
#
_symmetry.space_group_name_H-M   'P 1'
#
loop_
_entity.id
_entity.type
_entity.pdbx_description
1 polymer ?
#
loop_
_entity_poly.entity_id
_entity_poly.type
_entity_poly.pdbx_seq_one_letter_code
_entity_poly.pdbx_strand_id
1 'polypeptide(L)'
;NRLPIYPGIGIHLLEDPAAAAEQIQLARQLGADGFVCFQHNRTFATEFLPVLKEGISRRPAGTSLPHHQPAWPHTLQPSRNPLLRDFYSLQESVFAEITLPEDLNYSTMRLGLLRNGWEQAQDCSISPSRSQRQLACRLTCARGGSYRLEIRGEDRQSQSLLFRSKPFQVLSGAQEAVQLQREGPVAFPRPEGIKVAVWQDNAFGAQPILAFLQQDSSLSVGVLSNLRPETLAACQVVIIPQPKDLAWQFKDQATGEVLNQYVRQGGGLLVTHALCGIRGFVNSVPEVVLKAIDPPLNHGQWKTIGHHPVTQGLSGQTYASTFPFQVTLQPAKISDIVACSANNEPVLVAGSLGTGRYAACGLGLGLGRGNHNVPLLAAEQTLLLNCIRWLAQAEPGLVK
;
A
#
# COMPACT_ATOMS: atom_id res chain seq x y z
N ASN A 1 -25.87 1.55 2.13
CA ASN A 1 -26.27 0.21 2.60
C ASN A 1 -25.03 -0.60 2.95
N ARG A 2 -24.73 -0.81 4.23
CA ARG A 2 -23.74 -1.83 4.61
C ARG A 2 -24.52 -3.04 5.10
N LEU A 3 -24.39 -4.14 4.37
CA LEU A 3 -24.80 -5.46 4.86
C LEU A 3 -23.82 -5.85 5.99
N PRO A 4 -24.29 -6.46 7.08
CA PRO A 4 -23.39 -6.93 8.12
C PRO A 4 -22.43 -7.97 7.54
N ILE A 5 -21.16 -7.82 7.90
CA ILE A 5 -20.07 -8.65 7.39
C ILE A 5 -19.73 -9.70 8.44
N TYR A 6 -19.78 -10.96 8.02
CA TYR A 6 -19.34 -12.12 8.77
C TYR A 6 -18.16 -12.76 8.02
N PRO A 7 -16.90 -12.40 8.33
CA PRO A 7 -15.75 -13.05 7.71
C PRO A 7 -15.70 -14.53 8.10
N GLY A 8 -15.30 -15.35 7.13
CA GLY A 8 -15.00 -16.75 7.35
C GLY A 8 -13.62 -16.93 7.96
N ILE A 9 -13.55 -17.68 9.06
CA ILE A 9 -12.31 -18.04 9.73
C ILE A 9 -12.10 -19.55 9.51
N GLY A 10 -11.11 -19.88 8.67
CA GLY A 10 -10.72 -21.26 8.39
C GLY A 10 -9.89 -21.81 9.53
N ILE A 11 -10.54 -22.40 10.54
CA ILE A 11 -9.88 -22.82 11.77
C ILE A 11 -8.76 -23.84 11.53
N HIS A 12 -8.88 -24.69 10.50
CA HIS A 12 -7.87 -25.69 10.17
C HIS A 12 -6.52 -25.13 9.72
N LEU A 13 -6.44 -23.84 9.36
CA LEU A 13 -5.19 -23.15 9.02
C LEU A 13 -4.52 -22.54 10.25
N LEU A 14 -5.17 -22.60 11.41
CA LEU A 14 -4.69 -22.00 12.64
C LEU A 14 -4.12 -23.10 13.54
N GLU A 15 -2.97 -22.79 14.14
CA GLU A 15 -2.22 -23.74 14.96
C GLU A 15 -2.96 -24.08 16.26
N ASP A 16 -3.65 -23.09 16.85
CA ASP A 16 -4.28 -23.23 18.16
C ASP A 16 -5.50 -22.28 18.38
N PRO A 17 -6.23 -22.42 19.50
CA PRO A 17 -7.35 -21.55 19.83
C PRO A 17 -6.99 -20.08 20.09
N ALA A 18 -5.74 -19.77 20.46
CA ALA A 18 -5.30 -18.40 20.68
C ALA A 18 -5.20 -17.65 19.34
N ALA A 19 -4.61 -18.29 18.32
CA ALA A 19 -4.60 -17.78 16.95
C ALA A 19 -6.03 -17.54 16.41
N ALA A 20 -6.98 -18.43 16.74
CA ALA A 20 -8.40 -18.22 16.39
C ALA A 20 -9.00 -16.99 17.10
N ALA A 21 -8.71 -16.79 18.38
CA ALA A 21 -9.15 -15.61 19.12
C ALA A 21 -8.57 -14.30 18.55
N GLU A 22 -7.29 -14.30 18.16
CA GLU A 22 -6.63 -13.17 17.50
C GLU A 22 -7.30 -12.81 16.16
N GLN A 23 -7.60 -13.81 15.31
CA GLN A 23 -8.31 -13.58 14.06
C GLN A 23 -9.72 -13.00 14.27
N ILE A 24 -10.45 -13.48 15.28
CA ILE A 24 -11.76 -12.92 15.66
C ILE A 24 -11.61 -11.46 16.12
N GLN A 25 -10.58 -11.16 16.91
CA GLN A 25 -10.32 -9.80 17.37
C GLN A 25 -9.98 -8.86 16.21
N LEU A 26 -9.13 -9.30 15.28
CA LEU A 26 -8.78 -8.56 14.08
C LEU A 26 -10.02 -8.31 13.20
N ALA A 27 -10.84 -9.33 12.96
CA ALA A 27 -12.10 -9.19 12.24
C ALA A 27 -12.99 -8.11 12.86
N ARG A 28 -13.13 -8.09 14.19
CA ARG A 28 -13.90 -7.06 14.91
C ARG A 28 -13.28 -5.67 14.76
N GLN A 29 -11.96 -5.53 14.85
CA GLN A 29 -11.26 -4.26 14.65
C GLN A 29 -11.45 -3.70 13.22
N LEU A 30 -11.56 -4.59 12.23
CA LEU A 30 -11.89 -4.28 10.84
C LEU A 30 -13.41 -4.03 10.61
N GLY A 31 -14.19 -4.04 11.69
CA GLY A 31 -15.60 -3.68 11.69
C GLY A 31 -16.55 -4.82 11.32
N ALA A 32 -16.13 -6.08 11.49
CA ALA A 32 -17.04 -7.22 11.41
C ALA A 32 -18.04 -7.19 12.57
N ASP A 33 -19.30 -7.50 12.25
CA ASP A 33 -20.40 -7.55 13.21
C ASP A 33 -20.61 -8.95 13.80
N GLY A 34 -19.95 -9.95 13.21
CA GLY A 34 -19.78 -11.30 13.73
C GLY A 34 -18.67 -12.00 12.95
N PHE A 35 -18.64 -13.33 12.98
CA PHE A 35 -17.72 -14.16 12.20
C PHE A 35 -18.36 -15.54 11.99
N VAL A 36 -17.87 -16.29 11.01
CA VAL A 36 -18.23 -17.71 10.84
C VAL A 36 -16.95 -18.53 10.92
N CYS A 37 -16.89 -19.49 11.84
CA CYS A 37 -15.82 -20.47 11.85
C CYS A 37 -16.19 -21.63 10.92
N PHE A 38 -15.31 -21.98 9.98
CA PHE A 38 -15.54 -23.10 9.08
C PHE A 38 -14.61 -24.27 9.43
N GLN A 39 -15.19 -25.48 9.32
CA GLN A 39 -14.66 -26.81 9.68
C GLN A 39 -14.88 -27.24 11.13
N HIS A 40 -16.02 -27.89 11.37
CA HIS A 40 -16.44 -28.44 12.66
C HIS A 40 -16.01 -29.92 12.79
N ASN A 41 -14.71 -30.16 12.92
CA ASN A 41 -14.21 -31.48 13.26
C ASN A 41 -14.17 -31.69 14.79
N ARG A 42 -13.78 -32.89 15.24
CA ARG A 42 -13.66 -33.22 16.66
C ARG A 42 -12.74 -32.23 17.39
N THR A 43 -11.58 -31.92 16.82
CA THR A 43 -10.61 -30.96 17.37
C THR A 43 -11.24 -29.59 17.61
N PHE A 44 -11.98 -29.03 16.65
CA PHE A 44 -12.69 -27.76 16.85
C PHE A 44 -13.66 -27.83 18.05
N ALA A 45 -14.44 -28.91 18.13
CA ALA A 45 -15.44 -29.08 19.18
C ALA A 45 -14.81 -29.26 20.57
N THR A 46 -13.71 -30.01 20.70
CA THR A 46 -13.11 -30.37 21.98
C THR A 46 -12.02 -29.43 22.45
N GLU A 47 -11.33 -28.74 21.53
CA GLU A 47 -10.15 -27.92 21.87
C GLU A 47 -10.40 -26.42 21.65
N PHE A 48 -11.10 -26.02 20.58
CA PHE A 48 -11.31 -24.61 20.26
C PHE A 48 -12.54 -24.01 20.95
N LEU A 49 -13.71 -24.66 20.82
CA LEU A 49 -14.97 -24.12 21.36
C LEU A 49 -14.93 -23.84 22.87
N PRO A 50 -14.35 -24.70 23.73
CA PRO A 50 -14.25 -24.41 25.16
C PRO A 50 -13.46 -23.12 25.44
N VAL A 51 -12.31 -22.94 24.81
CA VAL A 51 -11.46 -21.76 24.99
C VAL A 51 -12.15 -20.50 24.48
N LEU A 52 -12.79 -20.57 23.30
CA LEU A 52 -13.55 -19.43 22.77
C LEU A 52 -14.72 -19.04 23.69
N LYS A 53 -15.38 -20.02 24.31
CA LYS A 53 -16.46 -19.81 25.29
C LYS A 53 -15.95 -19.17 26.59
N GLU A 54 -14.71 -19.41 26.98
CA GLU A 54 -14.12 -18.74 28.14
C GLU A 54 -13.65 -17.32 27.82
N GLY A 55 -13.23 -17.08 26.58
CA GLY A 55 -12.72 -15.80 26.11
C GLY A 55 -13.71 -14.99 25.26
N ILE A 56 -13.39 -14.87 23.97
CA ILE A 56 -13.94 -13.86 23.06
C ILE A 56 -15.45 -14.02 22.76
N SER A 57 -16.03 -15.18 23.08
CA SER A 57 -17.46 -15.50 22.95
C SER A 57 -18.15 -15.84 24.28
N ARG A 58 -17.53 -15.48 25.42
CA ARG A 58 -18.08 -15.76 26.76
C ARG A 58 -19.45 -15.17 27.03
N ARG A 59 -19.77 -14.03 26.42
CA ARG A 59 -21.08 -13.40 26.56
C ARG A 59 -22.04 -13.96 25.51
N PRO A 60 -23.30 -14.25 25.87
CA PRO A 60 -24.32 -14.58 24.90
C PRO A 60 -24.40 -13.52 23.80
N ALA A 61 -24.75 -13.95 22.58
CA ALA A 61 -25.14 -13.00 21.55
C ALA A 61 -26.31 -12.15 22.04
N GLY A 62 -26.29 -10.86 21.74
CA GLY A 62 -27.41 -9.97 22.06
C GLY A 62 -28.68 -10.34 21.29
N THR A 63 -29.83 -9.86 21.77
CA THR A 63 -31.14 -10.05 21.11
C THR A 63 -31.21 -9.35 19.75
N SER A 64 -30.45 -8.27 19.55
CA SER A 64 -30.33 -7.58 18.26
C SER A 64 -29.26 -8.25 17.39
N LEU A 65 -29.70 -9.03 16.41
CA LEU A 65 -28.80 -9.59 15.40
C LEU A 65 -28.51 -8.54 14.32
N PRO A 66 -27.23 -8.25 14.00
CA PRO A 66 -26.88 -7.23 13.01
C PRO A 66 -27.50 -7.44 11.61
N HIS A 67 -27.71 -8.69 11.19
CA HIS A 67 -28.34 -9.05 9.90
C HIS A 67 -29.86 -8.98 9.86
N HIS A 68 -30.51 -8.75 11.00
CA HIS A 68 -31.94 -8.44 11.07
C HIS A 68 -32.21 -6.94 11.14
N GLN A 69 -31.17 -6.11 11.12
CA GLN A 69 -31.31 -4.66 11.24
C GLN A 69 -31.70 -4.03 9.90
N PRO A 70 -32.55 -3.00 9.90
CA PRO A 70 -32.83 -2.23 8.69
C PRO A 70 -31.55 -1.57 8.16
N ALA A 71 -31.56 -1.12 6.91
CA ALA A 71 -30.45 -0.32 6.39
C ALA A 71 -30.49 1.10 6.98
N TRP A 72 -29.35 1.59 7.45
CA TRP A 72 -29.15 2.97 7.89
C TRP A 72 -28.19 3.65 6.91
N PRO A 73 -28.70 4.40 5.91
CA PRO A 73 -27.86 5.22 5.05
C PRO A 73 -27.03 6.17 5.91
N HIS A 74 -25.72 6.20 5.67
CA HIS A 74 -24.82 7.07 6.41
C HIS A 74 -23.58 7.43 5.59
N THR A 75 -23.01 8.57 5.94
CA THR A 75 -21.76 9.10 5.39
C THR A 75 -20.87 9.54 6.53
N LEU A 76 -19.58 9.23 6.44
CA LEU A 76 -18.54 9.88 7.25
C LEU A 76 -17.88 10.92 6.34
N GLN A 77 -17.87 12.18 6.77
CA GLN A 77 -17.16 13.22 6.02
C GLN A 77 -15.66 12.96 6.11
N PRO A 78 -14.90 13.11 5.01
CA PRO A 78 -13.46 12.88 5.02
C PRO A 78 -12.72 13.83 5.98
N SER A 79 -11.49 13.48 6.35
CA SER A 79 -10.62 14.38 7.12
C SER A 79 -10.49 15.74 6.44
N ARG A 80 -10.38 16.78 7.26
CA ARG A 80 -10.06 18.14 6.80
C ARG A 80 -8.64 18.23 6.23
N ASN A 81 -7.77 17.29 6.58
CA ASN A 81 -6.45 17.18 6.01
C ASN A 81 -6.47 16.25 4.79
N PRO A 82 -6.26 16.77 3.57
CA PRO A 82 -6.34 15.98 2.34
C PRO A 82 -5.22 14.92 2.21
N LEU A 83 -4.19 14.98 3.05
CA LEU A 83 -3.16 13.93 3.13
C LEU A 83 -3.65 12.72 3.92
N LEU A 84 -4.60 12.89 4.83
CA LEU A 84 -5.14 11.84 5.71
C LEU A 84 -6.46 11.27 5.18
N ARG A 85 -6.56 10.91 3.89
CA ARG A 85 -7.86 10.56 3.27
C ARG A 85 -8.63 9.45 4.00
N ASP A 86 -7.91 8.45 4.53
CA ASP A 86 -8.47 7.29 5.22
C ASP A 86 -8.38 7.38 6.76
N PHE A 87 -7.90 8.51 7.27
CA PHE A 87 -7.54 8.69 8.67
C PHE A 87 -8.05 10.03 9.20
N TYR A 88 -8.16 10.18 10.51
CA TYR A 88 -8.51 11.46 11.15
C TYR A 88 -7.43 11.83 12.16
N SER A 89 -7.18 13.11 12.34
CA SER A 89 -6.35 13.61 13.43
C SER A 89 -7.12 13.62 14.76
N LEU A 90 -6.41 13.51 15.89
CA LEU A 90 -6.98 13.83 17.20
C LEU A 90 -7.39 15.30 17.35
N GLN A 91 -6.83 16.18 16.51
CA GLN A 91 -7.08 17.62 16.57
C GLN A 91 -8.36 18.02 15.82
N GLU A 92 -9.00 17.09 15.11
CA GLU A 92 -10.24 17.35 14.37
C GLU A 92 -11.43 16.54 14.91
N SER A 93 -12.62 17.04 14.62
CA SER A 93 -13.85 16.28 14.86
C SER A 93 -14.24 15.50 13.61
N VAL A 94 -14.69 14.26 13.79
CA VAL A 94 -15.27 13.44 12.73
C VAL A 94 -16.76 13.78 12.61
N PHE A 95 -17.24 13.99 11.39
CA PHE A 95 -18.65 14.30 11.13
C PHE A 95 -19.33 13.11 10.47
N ALA A 96 -20.40 12.62 11.10
CA ALA A 96 -21.21 11.53 10.59
C ALA A 96 -22.63 12.01 10.32
N GLU A 97 -23.17 11.68 9.16
CA GLU A 97 -24.56 11.94 8.80
C GLU A 97 -25.27 10.60 8.63
N ILE A 98 -26.42 10.45 9.28
CA ILE A 98 -27.18 9.19 9.33
C ILE A 98 -28.65 9.48 9.07
N THR A 99 -29.25 8.73 8.14
CA THR A 99 -30.70 8.70 7.96
C THR A 99 -31.30 7.63 8.88
N LEU A 100 -32.09 8.06 9.86
CA LEU A 100 -32.76 7.22 10.84
C LEU A 100 -33.96 6.47 10.21
N PRO A 101 -34.27 5.25 10.66
CA PRO A 101 -35.50 4.55 10.33
C PRO A 101 -36.77 5.34 10.72
N GLU A 102 -37.89 5.10 10.04
CA GLU A 102 -39.17 5.81 10.28
C GLU A 102 -39.83 5.40 11.59
N ASP A 103 -39.65 4.15 11.95
CA ASP A 103 -40.21 3.44 13.09
C ASP A 103 -39.32 3.52 14.34
N LEU A 104 -38.14 4.14 14.27
CA LEU A 104 -37.28 4.33 15.43
C LEU A 104 -37.97 5.18 16.51
N ASN A 105 -38.05 4.65 17.72
CA ASN A 105 -38.46 5.39 18.90
C ASN A 105 -37.29 6.24 19.41
N TYR A 106 -37.35 7.56 19.18
CA TYR A 106 -36.24 8.45 19.52
C TYR A 106 -35.94 8.56 21.02
N SER A 107 -36.90 8.28 21.90
CA SER A 107 -36.68 8.38 23.36
C SER A 107 -35.78 7.26 23.90
N THR A 108 -35.76 6.10 23.22
CA THR A 108 -34.92 4.96 23.55
C THR A 108 -33.56 5.03 22.86
N MET A 109 -33.37 5.96 21.92
CA MET A 109 -32.14 6.11 21.17
C MET A 109 -30.96 6.44 22.09
N ARG A 110 -29.87 5.67 21.96
CA ARG A 110 -28.60 5.85 22.67
C ARG A 110 -27.46 5.83 21.66
N LEU A 111 -26.57 6.80 21.81
CA LEU A 111 -25.39 6.97 20.97
C LEU A 111 -24.16 6.47 21.72
N GLY A 112 -23.27 5.79 21.02
CA GLY A 112 -22.01 5.30 21.57
C GLY A 112 -20.90 5.32 20.54
N LEU A 113 -19.66 5.41 21.00
CA LEU A 113 -18.48 5.15 20.19
C LEU A 113 -17.81 3.89 20.69
N LEU A 114 -17.57 2.96 19.76
CA LEU A 114 -16.77 1.77 20.01
C LEU A 114 -15.34 2.06 19.55
N ARG A 115 -14.35 1.59 20.32
CA ARG A 115 -12.93 1.63 20.00
C ARG A 115 -12.38 0.20 19.86
N ASN A 116 -11.43 0.03 18.94
CA ASN A 116 -10.70 -1.20 18.65
C ASN A 116 -11.62 -2.42 18.52
N GLY A 117 -12.72 -2.19 17.79
CA GLY A 117 -13.81 -3.14 17.64
C GLY A 117 -15.01 -2.78 18.51
N TRP A 118 -15.00 -3.18 19.78
CA TRP A 118 -16.21 -3.29 20.60
C TRP A 118 -16.07 -2.68 22.02
N GLU A 119 -14.95 -2.04 22.34
CA GLU A 119 -14.75 -1.36 23.62
C GLU A 119 -15.52 -0.04 23.64
N GLN A 120 -16.37 0.22 24.63
CA GLN A 120 -17.03 1.52 24.74
C GLN A 120 -16.01 2.61 25.07
N ALA A 121 -15.85 3.57 24.17
CA ALA A 121 -14.91 4.68 24.33
C ALA A 121 -15.53 5.78 25.21
N GLN A 122 -15.32 5.66 26.53
CA GLN A 122 -15.83 6.61 27.52
C GLN A 122 -15.12 7.97 27.49
N ASP A 123 -13.95 8.03 26.88
CA ASP A 123 -13.10 9.20 26.70
C ASP A 123 -13.43 10.00 25.43
N CYS A 124 -14.54 9.69 24.76
CA CYS A 124 -14.97 10.36 23.54
C CYS A 124 -16.29 11.11 23.78
N SER A 125 -16.54 12.16 22.99
CA SER A 125 -17.79 12.91 23.03
C SER A 125 -18.54 12.84 21.70
N ILE A 126 -19.87 12.82 21.80
CA ILE A 126 -20.79 12.81 20.66
C ILE A 126 -21.73 14.00 20.85
N SER A 127 -21.72 14.93 19.90
CA SER A 127 -22.66 16.06 19.86
C SER A 127 -23.66 15.83 18.72
N PRO A 128 -24.84 15.27 19.01
CA PRO A 128 -25.87 15.01 18.01
C PRO A 128 -26.70 16.28 17.73
N SER A 129 -27.05 16.47 16.46
CA SER A 129 -28.08 17.41 16.00
C SER A 129 -29.02 16.67 15.07
N ARG A 130 -30.33 16.76 15.33
CA ARG A 130 -31.34 16.01 14.58
C ARG A 130 -32.33 16.96 13.93
N SER A 131 -32.58 16.75 12.64
CA SER A 131 -33.68 17.36 11.91
C SER A 131 -34.50 16.25 11.25
N GLN A 132 -35.75 16.08 11.69
CA GLN A 132 -36.60 14.96 11.27
C GLN A 132 -35.88 13.61 11.43
N ARG A 133 -35.64 12.91 10.31
CA ARG A 133 -34.95 11.62 10.21
C ARG A 133 -33.44 11.76 9.98
N GLN A 134 -32.93 12.96 9.77
CA GLN A 134 -31.49 13.18 9.60
C GLN A 134 -30.85 13.44 10.96
N LEU A 135 -29.84 12.64 11.28
CA LEU A 135 -29.00 12.78 12.46
C LEU A 135 -27.58 13.14 12.01
N ALA A 136 -27.14 14.33 12.36
CA ALA A 136 -25.75 14.74 12.24
C ALA A 136 -25.06 14.55 13.60
N CYS A 137 -23.94 13.84 13.61
CA CYS A 137 -23.13 13.61 14.80
C CYS A 137 -21.75 14.23 14.59
N ARG A 138 -21.36 15.14 15.49
CA ARG A 138 -19.97 15.56 15.64
C ARG A 138 -19.30 14.69 16.70
N LEU A 139 -18.25 13.98 16.31
CA LEU A 139 -17.53 13.02 17.13
C LEU A 139 -16.15 13.60 17.48
N THR A 140 -15.77 13.55 18.76
CA THR A 140 -14.43 13.96 19.21
C THR A 140 -13.81 12.82 20.01
N CYS A 141 -12.59 12.45 19.65
CA CYS A 141 -11.85 11.35 20.27
C CYS A 141 -10.64 11.91 21.04
N ALA A 142 -10.39 11.41 22.25
CA ALA A 142 -9.24 11.83 23.05
C ALA A 142 -7.96 11.01 22.80
N ARG A 143 -8.08 9.85 22.13
CA ARG A 143 -6.98 8.91 21.91
C ARG A 143 -7.03 8.31 20.51
N GLY A 144 -5.87 7.93 19.98
CA GLY A 144 -5.80 7.22 18.70
C GLY A 144 -6.39 5.82 18.79
N GLY A 145 -6.96 5.33 17.69
CA GLY A 145 -7.53 4.00 17.57
C GLY A 145 -8.50 3.83 16.40
N SER A 146 -9.00 2.61 16.24
CA SER A 146 -10.08 2.29 15.30
C SER A 146 -11.43 2.53 15.97
N TYR A 147 -12.24 3.43 15.44
CA TYR A 147 -13.51 3.84 16.02
C TYR A 147 -14.71 3.45 15.14
N ARG A 148 -15.86 3.27 15.77
CA ARG A 148 -17.14 3.05 15.07
C ARG A 148 -18.28 3.71 15.85
N LEU A 149 -19.12 4.48 15.16
CA LEU A 149 -20.34 5.02 15.75
C LEU A 149 -21.35 3.89 15.91
N GLU A 150 -21.90 3.75 17.11
CA GLU A 150 -22.99 2.83 17.44
C GLU A 150 -24.24 3.62 17.81
N ILE A 151 -25.39 3.21 17.28
CA ILE A 151 -26.71 3.70 17.69
C ILE A 151 -27.51 2.49 18.14
N ARG A 152 -28.04 2.54 19.37
CA ARG A 152 -28.99 1.57 19.90
C ARG A 152 -30.33 2.24 20.12
N GLY A 153 -31.41 1.49 20.00
CA GLY A 153 -32.75 1.97 20.33
C GLY A 153 -33.76 0.86 20.18
N GLU A 154 -35.02 1.25 20.11
CA GLU A 154 -36.14 0.35 19.85
C GLU A 154 -37.01 0.94 18.75
N ASP A 155 -37.68 0.10 17.99
CA ASP A 155 -38.77 0.55 17.12
C ASP A 155 -40.06 0.83 17.94
N ARG A 156 -41.15 1.19 17.26
CA ARG A 156 -42.47 1.41 17.90
C ARG A 156 -43.12 0.14 18.45
N GLN A 157 -42.61 -1.04 18.11
CA GLN A 157 -43.06 -2.35 18.58
C GLN A 157 -42.15 -2.91 19.69
N SER A 158 -41.24 -2.09 20.23
CA SER A 158 -40.24 -2.49 21.23
C SER A 158 -39.24 -3.54 20.74
N GLN A 159 -39.06 -3.68 19.42
CA GLN A 159 -37.97 -4.49 18.88
C GLN A 159 -36.66 -3.70 18.90
N SER A 160 -35.60 -4.34 19.37
CA SER A 160 -34.30 -3.68 19.52
C SER A 160 -33.64 -3.40 18.17
N LEU A 161 -33.25 -2.14 17.97
CA LEU A 161 -32.53 -1.66 16.80
C LEU A 161 -31.06 -1.39 17.14
N LEU A 162 -30.17 -1.79 16.23
CA LEU A 162 -28.72 -1.61 16.32
C LEU A 162 -28.17 -1.13 14.98
N PHE A 163 -27.47 -0.02 15.01
CA PHE A 163 -26.67 0.47 13.90
C PHE A 163 -25.22 0.61 14.32
N ARG A 164 -24.32 0.30 13.38
CA ARG A 164 -22.92 0.63 13.52
C ARG A 164 -22.31 1.08 12.18
N SER A 165 -21.59 2.19 12.17
CA SER A 165 -21.01 2.83 10.96
C SER A 165 -19.93 1.97 10.27
N LYS A 166 -19.28 2.45 9.22
CA LYS A 166 -17.94 1.90 8.88
C LYS A 166 -16.94 2.24 9.99
N PRO A 167 -15.93 1.38 10.27
CA PRO A 167 -14.84 1.78 11.14
C PRO A 167 -14.08 2.94 10.50
N PHE A 168 -13.56 3.83 11.33
CA PHE A 168 -12.70 4.95 10.93
C PHE A 168 -11.52 5.04 11.88
N GLN A 169 -10.35 5.42 11.37
CA GLN A 169 -9.13 5.46 12.16
C GLN A 169 -8.84 6.87 12.62
N VAL A 170 -8.61 7.06 13.91
CA VAL A 170 -8.10 8.31 14.48
C VAL A 170 -6.65 8.08 14.87
N LEU A 171 -5.74 8.89 14.35
CA LEU A 171 -4.29 8.75 14.58
C LEU A 171 -3.87 9.53 15.82
N SER A 172 -3.01 8.92 16.63
CA SER A 172 -2.25 9.70 17.63
C SER A 172 -1.31 10.70 16.94
N GLY A 173 -0.85 11.74 17.65
CA GLY A 173 0.05 12.74 17.06
C GLY A 173 1.32 12.16 16.43
N ALA A 174 1.88 11.09 17.02
CA ALA A 174 3.04 10.39 16.45
C ALA A 174 2.69 9.62 15.17
N GLN A 175 1.55 8.92 15.16
CA GLN A 175 1.08 8.22 13.96
C GLN A 175 0.69 9.19 12.84
N GLU A 176 0.08 10.31 13.20
CA GLU A 176 -0.25 11.37 12.26
C GLU A 176 1.01 11.94 11.60
N ALA A 177 2.04 12.27 12.38
CA ALA A 177 3.30 12.78 11.83
C ALA A 177 3.93 11.79 10.83
N VAL A 178 3.94 10.49 11.16
CA VAL A 178 4.42 9.43 10.25
C VAL A 178 3.54 9.35 9.00
N GLN A 179 2.22 9.40 9.13
CA GLN A 179 1.31 9.32 7.99
C GLN A 179 1.45 10.54 7.08
N LEU A 180 1.56 11.75 7.64
CA LEU A 180 1.79 12.98 6.88
C LEU A 180 3.11 12.94 6.13
N GLN A 181 4.17 12.39 6.75
CA GLN A 181 5.45 12.19 6.08
C GLN A 181 5.34 11.18 4.93
N ARG A 182 4.60 10.08 5.11
CA ARG A 182 4.38 9.06 4.08
C ARG A 182 3.53 9.57 2.91
N GLU A 183 2.54 10.39 3.20
CA GLU A 183 1.56 10.89 2.22
C GLU A 183 1.96 12.22 1.56
N GLY A 184 2.90 12.94 2.17
CA GLY A 184 3.47 14.16 1.62
C GLY A 184 4.56 13.91 0.58
N PRO A 185 5.16 15.00 0.05
CA PRO A 185 6.30 14.92 -0.85
C PRO A 185 7.53 14.26 -0.19
N VAL A 186 8.43 13.72 -1.02
CA VAL A 186 9.66 13.07 -0.54
C VAL A 186 10.55 14.07 0.20
N ALA A 187 10.95 13.71 1.42
CA ALA A 187 11.94 14.44 2.19
C ALA A 187 13.36 14.09 1.70
N PHE A 188 14.01 15.03 1.03
CA PHE A 188 15.37 14.90 0.57
C PHE A 188 16.36 15.45 1.61
N PRO A 189 17.32 14.65 2.09
CA PRO A 189 18.20 15.04 3.21
C PRO A 189 19.22 16.12 2.81
N ARG A 190 19.46 16.33 1.51
CA ARG A 190 20.40 17.30 0.97
C ARG A 190 19.69 18.20 -0.05
N PRO A 191 19.94 19.52 -0.03
CA PRO A 191 19.39 20.41 -1.05
C PRO A 191 20.08 20.21 -2.40
N GLU A 192 21.39 19.95 -2.37
CA GLU A 192 22.22 19.69 -3.55
C GLU A 192 22.21 18.20 -3.94
N GLY A 193 22.51 17.92 -5.21
CA GLY A 193 22.59 16.58 -5.77
C GLY A 193 21.30 16.13 -6.48
N ILE A 194 21.40 15.01 -7.20
CA ILE A 194 20.26 14.46 -7.95
C ILE A 194 19.22 13.94 -6.96
N LYS A 195 17.98 14.43 -7.07
CA LYS A 195 16.85 14.01 -6.22
C LYS A 195 16.31 12.65 -6.64
N VAL A 196 16.71 11.60 -5.94
CA VAL A 196 16.33 10.21 -6.22
C VAL A 196 15.42 9.67 -5.13
N ALA A 197 14.21 9.23 -5.49
CA ALA A 197 13.31 8.58 -4.55
C ALA A 197 13.19 7.09 -4.84
N VAL A 198 13.26 6.25 -3.81
CA VAL A 198 13.15 4.79 -3.92
C VAL A 198 11.89 4.29 -3.21
N TRP A 199 11.05 3.54 -3.90
CA TRP A 199 9.87 2.91 -3.31
C TRP A 199 10.27 1.87 -2.26
N GLN A 200 9.82 2.01 -1.01
CA GLN A 200 10.26 1.18 0.13
C GLN A 200 9.19 0.26 0.75
N ASP A 201 7.92 0.27 0.32
CA ASP A 201 6.85 -0.54 0.95
C ASP A 201 7.06 -2.06 0.72
N ASN A 202 8.03 -2.61 1.46
CA ASN A 202 8.51 -3.98 1.45
C ASN A 202 8.88 -4.52 0.05
N ALA A 203 9.20 -3.63 -0.90
CA ALA A 203 9.54 -4.02 -2.25
C ALA A 203 10.86 -4.81 -2.29
N PHE A 204 10.92 -5.79 -3.20
CA PHE A 204 12.06 -6.68 -3.34
C PHE A 204 13.31 -5.89 -3.77
N GLY A 205 14.39 -5.97 -2.98
CA GLY A 205 15.65 -5.26 -3.25
C GLY A 205 15.63 -3.77 -2.91
N ALA A 206 14.52 -3.22 -2.41
CA ALA A 206 14.39 -1.78 -2.16
C ALA A 206 15.35 -1.26 -1.08
N GLN A 207 15.46 -1.98 0.05
CA GLN A 207 16.32 -1.58 1.16
C GLN A 207 17.81 -1.51 0.77
N PRO A 208 18.40 -2.53 0.12
CA PRO A 208 19.81 -2.46 -0.29
C PRO A 208 20.06 -1.42 -1.38
N ILE A 209 19.10 -1.19 -2.29
CA ILE A 209 19.18 -0.09 -3.27
C ILE A 209 19.26 1.26 -2.55
N LEU A 210 18.34 1.54 -1.62
CA LEU A 210 18.32 2.80 -0.87
C LEU A 210 19.62 2.98 -0.07
N ALA A 211 20.04 1.95 0.67
CA ALA A 211 21.23 2.00 1.51
C ALA A 211 22.51 2.27 0.71
N PHE A 212 22.63 1.68 -0.49
CA PHE A 212 23.74 1.96 -1.40
C PHE A 212 23.70 3.39 -1.92
N LEU A 213 22.56 3.85 -2.43
CA LEU A 213 22.45 5.19 -3.02
C LEU A 213 22.67 6.31 -1.99
N GLN A 214 22.29 6.11 -0.73
CA GLN A 214 22.52 7.09 0.34
C GLN A 214 24.02 7.32 0.66
N GLN A 215 24.90 6.41 0.24
CA GLN A 215 26.35 6.55 0.41
C GLN A 215 26.97 7.48 -0.65
N ASP A 216 26.31 7.70 -1.79
CA ASP A 216 26.83 8.56 -2.87
C ASP A 216 26.52 10.03 -2.56
N SER A 217 27.56 10.87 -2.48
CA SER A 217 27.43 12.29 -2.15
C SER A 217 26.84 13.14 -3.27
N SER A 218 26.82 12.63 -4.51
CA SER A 218 26.23 13.30 -5.66
C SER A 218 24.70 13.18 -5.71
N LEU A 219 24.12 12.34 -4.84
CA LEU A 219 22.70 12.06 -4.78
C LEU A 219 22.08 12.64 -3.49
N SER A 220 20.87 13.17 -3.63
CA SER A 220 19.97 13.40 -2.51
C SER A 220 18.87 12.34 -2.56
N VAL A 221 18.97 11.35 -1.68
CA VAL A 221 18.16 10.13 -1.76
C VAL A 221 17.11 10.10 -0.67
N GLY A 222 15.85 9.93 -1.06
CA GLY A 222 14.69 9.88 -0.18
C GLY A 222 13.85 8.61 -0.34
N VAL A 223 12.94 8.39 0.59
CA VAL A 223 11.98 7.30 0.55
C VAL A 223 10.73 7.74 -0.20
N LEU A 224 10.32 6.95 -1.20
CA LEU A 224 9.03 7.09 -1.86
C LEU A 224 7.99 6.19 -1.17
N SER A 225 6.89 6.79 -0.73
CA SER A 225 5.79 6.08 -0.02
C SER A 225 4.41 6.30 -0.64
N ASN A 226 4.31 7.15 -1.66
CA ASN A 226 3.09 7.39 -2.42
C ASN A 226 3.42 7.82 -3.85
N LEU A 227 2.45 7.75 -4.76
CA LEU A 227 2.60 8.12 -6.18
C LEU A 227 1.80 9.38 -6.53
N ARG A 228 1.54 10.26 -5.56
CA ARG A 228 0.79 11.49 -5.83
C ARG A 228 1.58 12.39 -6.79
N PRO A 229 0.92 13.13 -7.70
CA PRO A 229 1.61 13.98 -8.66
C PRO A 229 2.61 14.96 -8.01
N GLU A 230 2.25 15.59 -6.89
CA GLU A 230 3.11 16.50 -6.13
C GLU A 230 4.36 15.82 -5.55
N THR A 231 4.24 14.55 -5.14
CA THR A 231 5.35 13.74 -4.62
C THR A 231 6.30 13.37 -5.76
N LEU A 232 5.76 12.92 -6.89
CA LEU A 232 6.55 12.57 -8.06
C LEU A 232 7.25 13.80 -8.65
N ALA A 233 6.56 14.94 -8.74
CA ALA A 233 7.12 16.20 -9.24
C ALA A 233 8.30 16.74 -8.39
N ALA A 234 8.38 16.37 -7.11
CA ALA A 234 9.52 16.70 -6.26
C ALA A 234 10.79 15.88 -6.59
N CYS A 235 10.66 14.78 -7.35
CA CYS A 235 11.72 13.84 -7.65
C CYS A 235 12.26 14.04 -9.09
N GLN A 236 13.58 14.06 -9.25
CA GLN A 236 14.19 13.99 -10.58
C GLN A 236 14.20 12.55 -11.11
N VAL A 237 14.46 11.59 -10.21
CA VAL A 237 14.44 10.16 -10.53
C VAL A 237 13.61 9.41 -9.50
N VAL A 238 12.75 8.53 -9.98
CA VAL A 238 11.97 7.57 -9.20
C VAL A 238 12.43 6.15 -9.54
N ILE A 239 12.73 5.37 -8.51
CA ILE A 239 13.11 3.96 -8.62
C ILE A 239 12.04 3.14 -7.93
N ILE A 240 11.42 2.22 -8.67
CA ILE A 240 10.40 1.33 -8.17
C ILE A 240 10.85 -0.12 -8.39
N PRO A 241 11.48 -0.73 -7.38
CA PRO A 241 11.71 -2.16 -7.40
C PRO A 241 10.39 -2.93 -7.35
N GLN A 242 10.40 -4.21 -7.71
CA GLN A 242 9.18 -5.02 -7.68
C GLN A 242 8.46 -4.92 -6.32
N PRO A 243 7.24 -4.38 -6.27
CA PRO A 243 6.47 -4.26 -5.03
C PRO A 243 6.09 -5.64 -4.50
N LYS A 244 6.09 -5.77 -3.17
CA LYS A 244 5.56 -6.93 -2.45
C LYS A 244 4.26 -6.54 -1.77
N ASP A 245 4.36 -5.57 -0.86
CA ASP A 245 3.19 -4.94 -0.26
C ASP A 245 2.65 -3.92 -1.26
N LEU A 246 1.32 -3.70 -1.21
CA LEU A 246 0.60 -2.84 -2.16
C LEU A 246 0.80 -3.21 -3.64
N ALA A 247 1.22 -4.44 -3.96
CA ALA A 247 1.41 -4.88 -5.34
C ALA A 247 0.17 -4.69 -6.21
N TRP A 248 -1.04 -4.77 -5.62
CA TRP A 248 -2.31 -4.50 -6.30
C TRP A 248 -2.38 -3.09 -6.92
N GLN A 249 -1.76 -2.08 -6.29
CA GLN A 249 -1.73 -0.71 -6.79
C GLN A 249 -1.02 -0.63 -8.15
N PHE A 250 0.06 -1.40 -8.32
CA PHE A 250 0.85 -1.44 -9.55
C PHE A 250 0.28 -2.40 -10.61
N LYS A 251 -0.83 -3.07 -10.29
CA LYS A 251 -1.66 -3.81 -11.25
C LYS A 251 -2.82 -2.98 -11.78
N ASP A 252 -3.06 -1.80 -11.19
CA ASP A 252 -4.06 -0.85 -11.64
C ASP A 252 -3.54 -0.02 -12.81
N GLN A 253 -4.33 0.09 -13.88
CA GLN A 253 -3.99 0.89 -15.05
C GLN A 253 -3.83 2.37 -14.71
N ALA A 254 -4.60 2.89 -13.75
CA ALA A 254 -4.50 4.27 -13.30
C ALA A 254 -3.10 4.59 -12.72
N THR A 255 -2.48 3.64 -12.04
CA THR A 255 -1.10 3.79 -11.55
C THR A 255 -0.12 3.86 -12.71
N GLY A 256 -0.30 3.02 -13.75
CA GLY A 256 0.50 3.06 -14.96
C GLY A 256 0.41 4.42 -15.67
N GLU A 257 -0.78 5.00 -15.76
CA GLU A 257 -1.02 6.32 -16.36
C GLU A 257 -0.30 7.44 -15.59
N VAL A 258 -0.36 7.42 -14.25
CA VAL A 258 0.36 8.38 -13.39
C VAL A 258 1.87 8.31 -13.63
N LEU A 259 2.44 7.10 -13.67
CA LEU A 259 3.87 6.91 -13.92
C LEU A 259 4.28 7.31 -15.34
N ASN A 260 3.45 7.00 -16.34
CA ASN A 260 3.67 7.44 -17.72
C ASN A 260 3.69 8.97 -17.83
N GLN A 261 2.72 9.63 -17.18
CA GLN A 261 2.62 11.08 -17.14
C GLN A 261 3.84 11.72 -16.47
N TYR A 262 4.31 11.15 -15.35
CA TYR A 262 5.54 11.61 -14.69
C TYR A 262 6.74 11.59 -15.66
N VAL A 263 6.93 10.51 -16.42
CA VAL A 263 8.00 10.42 -17.42
C VAL A 263 7.80 11.47 -18.53
N ARG A 264 6.59 11.58 -19.10
CA ARG A 264 6.29 12.56 -20.16
C ARG A 264 6.61 13.99 -19.75
N GLN A 265 6.45 14.32 -18.47
CA GLN A 265 6.67 15.64 -17.89
C GLN A 265 8.14 15.93 -17.50
N GLY A 266 9.07 14.99 -17.75
CA GLY A 266 10.50 15.21 -17.50
C GLY A 266 11.09 14.31 -16.43
N GLY A 267 10.25 13.51 -15.76
CA GLY A 267 10.69 12.57 -14.74
C GLY A 267 11.58 11.44 -15.29
N GLY A 268 12.54 11.01 -14.49
CA GLY A 268 13.31 9.80 -14.71
C GLY A 268 12.69 8.61 -13.98
N LEU A 269 12.28 7.56 -14.68
CA LEU A 269 11.69 6.37 -14.04
C LEU A 269 12.54 5.11 -14.30
N LEU A 270 12.92 4.42 -13.22
CA LEU A 270 13.50 3.08 -13.26
C LEU A 270 12.55 2.10 -12.59
N VAL A 271 12.13 1.05 -13.31
CA VAL A 271 11.42 -0.09 -12.72
C VAL A 271 12.28 -1.35 -12.80
N THR A 272 12.14 -2.25 -11.82
CA THR A 272 12.92 -3.50 -11.80
C THR A 272 12.09 -4.78 -11.81
N HIS A 273 12.69 -5.85 -12.33
CA HIS A 273 12.18 -7.20 -12.36
C HIS A 273 10.72 -7.26 -12.85
N ALA A 274 9.80 -7.88 -12.09
CA ALA A 274 8.44 -8.15 -12.55
C ALA A 274 7.61 -6.87 -12.82
N LEU A 275 7.98 -5.73 -12.21
CA LEU A 275 7.31 -4.46 -12.46
C LEU A 275 7.52 -3.95 -13.90
N CYS A 276 8.43 -4.55 -14.67
CA CYS A 276 8.54 -4.30 -16.10
C CYS A 276 7.29 -4.70 -16.91
N GLY A 277 6.34 -5.43 -16.32
CA GLY A 277 5.04 -5.73 -16.94
C GLY A 277 4.69 -7.23 -17.01
N ILE A 278 5.15 -8.05 -16.06
CA ILE A 278 4.75 -9.47 -15.95
C ILE A 278 3.98 -9.70 -14.64
N ARG A 279 3.43 -10.92 -14.43
CA ARG A 279 2.67 -11.28 -13.20
C ARG A 279 1.46 -10.35 -12.92
N GLY A 280 0.90 -9.77 -13.97
CA GLY A 280 -0.22 -8.83 -13.93
C GLY A 280 0.14 -7.39 -13.55
N PHE A 281 1.43 -7.06 -13.38
CA PHE A 281 1.84 -5.66 -13.24
C PHE A 281 1.64 -4.91 -14.55
N VAL A 282 1.24 -3.65 -14.45
CA VAL A 282 1.05 -2.78 -15.62
C VAL A 282 2.40 -2.32 -16.14
N ASN A 283 2.61 -2.48 -17.45
CA ASN A 283 3.70 -1.83 -18.14
C ASN A 283 3.42 -0.32 -18.22
N SER A 284 4.16 0.47 -17.43
CA SER A 284 3.87 1.89 -17.24
C SER A 284 4.30 2.76 -18.43
N VAL A 285 5.21 2.28 -19.29
CA VAL A 285 5.73 3.04 -20.43
C VAL A 285 5.80 2.18 -21.69
N PRO A 286 4.64 1.75 -22.23
CA PRO A 286 4.56 0.86 -23.39
C PRO A 286 5.19 1.43 -24.66
N GLU A 287 5.35 2.76 -24.73
CA GLU A 287 6.01 3.45 -25.83
C GLU A 287 7.51 3.15 -25.91
N VAL A 288 8.15 2.82 -24.78
CA VAL A 288 9.58 2.48 -24.70
C VAL A 288 9.78 0.96 -24.62
N VAL A 289 8.92 0.24 -23.92
CA VAL A 289 8.99 -1.23 -23.85
C VAL A 289 7.66 -1.78 -24.32
N LEU A 290 7.62 -2.46 -25.47
CA LEU A 290 6.35 -2.95 -26.03
C LEU A 290 5.70 -4.00 -25.13
N LYS A 291 6.51 -4.90 -24.56
CA LYS A 291 6.07 -5.92 -23.61
C LYS A 291 7.26 -6.48 -22.84
N ALA A 292 6.98 -7.01 -21.65
CA ALA A 292 7.88 -7.92 -20.93
C ALA A 292 7.45 -9.37 -21.18
N ILE A 293 8.40 -10.31 -21.13
CA ILE A 293 8.19 -11.72 -21.45
C ILE A 293 8.08 -12.54 -20.15
N ASP A 294 7.05 -13.39 -20.07
CA ASP A 294 6.76 -14.31 -18.96
C ASP A 294 6.67 -15.74 -19.53
N PRO A 295 7.32 -16.76 -18.94
CA PRO A 295 8.12 -16.75 -17.71
C PRO A 295 9.47 -16.02 -17.85
N PRO A 296 10.03 -15.49 -16.75
CA PRO A 296 11.39 -14.94 -16.75
C PRO A 296 12.42 -16.04 -17.03
N LEU A 297 13.54 -15.63 -17.63
CA LEU A 297 14.73 -16.44 -17.80
C LEU A 297 15.29 -16.86 -16.44
N ASN A 298 15.82 -18.07 -16.34
CA ASN A 298 16.56 -18.55 -15.16
C ASN A 298 18.08 -18.54 -15.46
N HIS A 299 18.60 -17.35 -15.71
CA HIS A 299 20.01 -17.12 -16.01
C HIS A 299 20.53 -16.06 -15.05
N GLY A 300 21.47 -16.41 -14.17
CA GLY A 300 22.04 -15.49 -13.18
C GLY A 300 23.14 -14.57 -13.74
N GLN A 301 23.14 -14.30 -15.05
CA GLN A 301 24.23 -13.62 -15.76
C GLN A 301 23.71 -12.67 -16.84
N TRP A 302 24.35 -11.50 -16.98
CA TRP A 302 23.98 -10.45 -17.92
C TRP A 302 25.23 -9.76 -18.46
N LYS A 303 25.11 -9.00 -19.56
CA LYS A 303 26.20 -8.19 -20.14
C LYS A 303 25.65 -6.90 -20.71
N THR A 304 26.45 -5.84 -20.68
CA THR A 304 26.14 -4.60 -21.39
C THR A 304 26.29 -4.77 -22.89
N ILE A 305 25.51 -4.01 -23.67
CA ILE A 305 25.67 -3.96 -25.12
C ILE A 305 25.70 -2.51 -25.61
N GLY A 306 26.46 -2.28 -26.68
CA GLY A 306 26.56 -0.98 -27.33
C GLY A 306 27.24 0.11 -26.50
N HIS A 307 27.20 1.33 -27.05
CA HIS A 307 27.73 2.54 -26.42
C HIS A 307 26.56 3.40 -25.94
N HIS A 308 26.06 3.13 -24.74
CA HIS A 308 25.03 3.93 -24.08
C HIS A 308 25.63 4.54 -22.80
N PRO A 309 25.26 5.77 -22.37
CA PRO A 309 25.82 6.36 -21.14
C PRO A 309 25.68 5.46 -19.89
N VAL A 310 24.63 4.64 -19.85
CA VAL A 310 24.40 3.66 -18.78
C VAL A 310 25.49 2.58 -18.71
N THR A 311 26.15 2.26 -19.84
CA THR A 311 27.18 1.22 -19.91
C THR A 311 28.58 1.73 -19.56
N GLN A 312 28.74 3.02 -19.22
CA GLN A 312 30.05 3.60 -18.92
C GLN A 312 30.76 2.89 -17.75
N GLY A 313 32.01 2.49 -17.95
CA GLY A 313 32.79 1.77 -16.93
C GLY A 313 32.46 0.27 -16.81
N LEU A 314 31.52 -0.24 -17.61
CA LEU A 314 31.24 -1.66 -17.74
C LEU A 314 31.83 -2.16 -19.07
N SER A 315 32.80 -3.07 -19.01
CA SER A 315 33.28 -3.80 -20.19
C SER A 315 32.19 -4.77 -20.64
N GLY A 316 31.98 -4.99 -21.94
CA GLY A 316 30.93 -5.89 -22.48
C GLY A 316 31.07 -7.39 -22.11
N GLN A 317 31.83 -7.71 -21.06
CA GLN A 317 31.92 -9.00 -20.43
C GLN A 317 30.61 -9.38 -19.71
N THR A 318 30.51 -10.64 -19.33
CA THR A 318 29.39 -11.16 -18.56
C THR A 318 29.60 -10.90 -17.07
N TYR A 319 28.56 -10.39 -16.41
CA TYR A 319 28.47 -10.13 -14.99
C TYR A 319 27.43 -11.05 -14.34
N ALA A 320 27.64 -11.41 -13.08
CA ALA A 320 26.62 -12.09 -12.29
C ALA A 320 25.52 -11.11 -11.88
N SER A 321 24.30 -11.62 -11.69
CA SER A 321 23.21 -10.89 -11.01
C SER A 321 22.99 -11.45 -9.62
N THR A 322 22.54 -10.58 -8.70
CA THR A 322 22.11 -10.96 -7.35
C THR A 322 20.93 -11.95 -7.38
N PHE A 323 20.04 -11.82 -8.38
CA PHE A 323 18.89 -12.69 -8.56
C PHE A 323 19.02 -13.57 -9.81
N PRO A 324 18.67 -14.87 -9.75
CA PRO A 324 18.81 -15.76 -10.90
C PRO A 324 17.75 -15.56 -11.98
N PHE A 325 16.62 -14.93 -11.67
CA PHE A 325 15.55 -14.72 -12.64
C PHE A 325 15.65 -13.34 -13.30
N GLN A 326 15.60 -13.32 -14.63
CA GLN A 326 15.68 -12.11 -15.44
C GLN A 326 14.42 -11.98 -16.29
N VAL A 327 13.73 -10.85 -16.18
CA VAL A 327 12.62 -10.54 -17.06
C VAL A 327 13.17 -10.03 -18.39
N THR A 328 12.78 -10.66 -19.50
CA THR A 328 13.22 -10.19 -20.82
C THR A 328 12.21 -9.24 -21.43
N LEU A 329 12.71 -8.33 -22.26
CA LEU A 329 11.99 -7.14 -22.69
C LEU A 329 11.97 -7.08 -24.21
N GLN A 330 10.81 -6.75 -24.77
CA GLN A 330 10.71 -6.38 -26.17
C GLN A 330 10.82 -4.85 -26.30
N PRO A 331 11.93 -4.32 -26.83
CA PRO A 331 12.09 -2.88 -27.01
C PRO A 331 11.12 -2.33 -28.07
N ALA A 332 10.69 -1.08 -27.89
CA ALA A 332 10.06 -0.31 -28.94
C ALA A 332 11.10 0.29 -29.90
N LYS A 333 10.64 0.92 -30.99
CA LYS A 333 11.53 1.54 -31.99
C LYS A 333 12.34 2.72 -31.44
N ILE A 334 11.83 3.39 -30.41
CA ILE A 334 12.45 4.58 -29.81
C ILE A 334 13.46 4.24 -28.72
N SER A 335 13.80 2.96 -28.58
CA SER A 335 14.45 2.43 -27.38
C SER A 335 15.82 1.89 -27.69
N ASP A 336 16.72 2.08 -26.72
CA ASP A 336 18.03 1.50 -26.70
C ASP A 336 18.01 0.23 -25.83
N ILE A 337 18.58 -0.84 -26.35
CA ILE A 337 18.90 -2.02 -25.54
C ILE A 337 20.25 -1.74 -24.88
N VAL A 338 20.28 -1.72 -23.55
CA VAL A 338 21.47 -1.36 -22.77
C VAL A 338 22.19 -2.59 -22.24
N ALA A 339 21.43 -3.63 -21.88
CA ALA A 339 21.98 -4.89 -21.41
C ALA A 339 21.13 -6.07 -21.88
N CYS A 340 21.80 -7.20 -22.06
CA CYS A 340 21.19 -8.48 -22.41
C CYS A 340 21.56 -9.57 -21.40
N SER A 341 20.79 -10.66 -21.40
CA SER A 341 21.19 -11.92 -20.78
C SER A 341 22.42 -12.52 -21.49
N ALA A 342 22.96 -13.60 -20.93
CA ALA A 342 24.03 -14.37 -21.57
C ALA A 342 23.68 -14.83 -23.00
N ASN A 343 22.39 -15.07 -23.27
CA ASN A 343 21.87 -15.52 -24.57
C ASN A 343 21.46 -14.37 -25.50
N ASN A 344 21.87 -13.14 -25.21
CA ASN A 344 21.54 -11.92 -25.97
C ASN A 344 20.06 -11.50 -25.92
N GLU A 345 19.25 -12.01 -25.00
CA GLU A 345 17.88 -11.51 -24.81
C GLU A 345 17.91 -10.17 -24.04
N PRO A 346 17.18 -9.12 -24.48
CA PRO A 346 17.21 -7.83 -23.79
C PRO A 346 16.68 -7.93 -22.35
N VAL A 347 17.45 -7.41 -21.39
CA VAL A 347 17.08 -7.38 -19.96
C VAL A 347 17.14 -5.97 -19.37
N LEU A 348 17.73 -5.00 -20.07
CA LEU A 348 17.60 -3.58 -19.74
C LEU A 348 17.33 -2.80 -21.02
N VAL A 349 16.17 -2.17 -21.08
CA VAL A 349 15.75 -1.32 -22.18
C VAL A 349 15.52 0.08 -21.65
N ALA A 350 16.06 1.08 -22.33
CA ALA A 350 15.96 2.49 -21.97
C ALA A 350 15.43 3.30 -23.16
N GLY A 351 14.77 4.42 -22.88
CA GLY A 351 14.30 5.33 -23.93
C GLY A 351 13.78 6.65 -23.38
N SER A 352 13.61 7.62 -24.26
CA SER A 352 13.05 8.93 -23.92
C SER A 352 11.58 9.00 -24.29
N LEU A 353 10.76 9.61 -23.44
CA LEU A 353 9.34 9.85 -23.70
C LEU A 353 8.97 11.26 -23.23
N GLY A 354 8.47 12.09 -24.16
CA GLY A 354 8.27 13.52 -23.88
C GLY A 354 9.61 14.18 -23.54
N THR A 355 9.67 14.87 -22.40
CA THR A 355 10.92 15.48 -21.91
C THR A 355 11.67 14.62 -20.91
N GLY A 356 11.15 13.45 -20.53
CA GLY A 356 11.76 12.56 -19.52
C GLY A 356 12.34 11.27 -20.10
N ARG A 357 12.77 10.41 -19.20
CA ARG A 357 13.50 9.17 -19.54
C ARG A 357 12.98 7.99 -18.72
N TYR A 358 12.96 6.83 -19.34
CA TYR A 358 12.50 5.59 -18.72
C TYR A 358 13.52 4.48 -18.94
N ALA A 359 13.72 3.65 -17.92
CA ALA A 359 14.46 2.41 -18.00
C ALA A 359 13.67 1.28 -17.33
N ALA A 360 13.45 0.20 -18.08
CA ALA A 360 12.93 -1.06 -17.57
C ALA A 360 14.09 -2.04 -17.38
N CYS A 361 14.36 -2.43 -16.14
CA CYS A 361 15.44 -3.34 -15.79
C CYS A 361 14.88 -4.69 -15.34
N GLY A 362 14.92 -5.69 -16.20
CA GLY A 362 14.46 -7.04 -15.88
C GLY A 362 15.26 -7.77 -14.80
N LEU A 363 16.38 -7.21 -14.33
CA LEU A 363 17.18 -7.76 -13.24
C LEU A 363 16.51 -7.53 -11.87
N GLY A 364 16.63 -8.50 -10.97
CA GLY A 364 16.25 -8.36 -9.56
C GLY A 364 17.34 -7.68 -8.74
N LEU A 365 17.59 -6.39 -8.97
CA LEU A 365 18.65 -5.65 -8.29
C LEU A 365 18.50 -5.69 -6.75
N GLY A 366 19.53 -6.16 -6.04
CA GLY A 366 19.52 -6.26 -4.58
C GLY A 366 18.60 -7.38 -4.04
N LEU A 367 18.09 -8.26 -4.91
CA LEU A 367 17.26 -9.40 -4.54
C LEU A 367 18.09 -10.70 -4.62
N GLY A 368 18.23 -11.40 -3.51
CA GLY A 368 18.94 -12.68 -3.43
C GLY A 368 18.04 -13.90 -3.66
N ARG A 369 18.67 -15.08 -3.73
CA ARG A 369 17.97 -16.37 -3.83
C ARG A 369 17.01 -16.58 -2.66
N GLY A 370 15.80 -17.05 -2.91
CA GLY A 370 14.78 -17.16 -1.85
C GLY A 370 14.12 -15.82 -1.49
N ASN A 371 14.28 -14.81 -2.34
CA ASN A 371 13.59 -13.51 -2.26
C ASN A 371 13.92 -12.68 -1.01
N HIS A 372 15.14 -12.79 -0.48
CA HIS A 372 15.63 -11.92 0.59
C HIS A 372 16.48 -10.78 0.02
N ASN A 373 16.55 -9.67 0.74
CA ASN A 373 17.39 -8.53 0.35
C ASN A 373 18.87 -8.89 0.52
N VAL A 374 19.70 -8.53 -0.47
CA VAL A 374 21.16 -8.68 -0.44
C VAL A 374 21.83 -7.43 -0.98
N PRO A 375 23.09 -7.13 -0.60
CA PRO A 375 23.84 -6.05 -1.20
C PRO A 375 23.98 -6.20 -2.72
N LEU A 376 23.93 -5.07 -3.44
CA LEU A 376 24.19 -5.02 -4.89
C LEU A 376 25.62 -5.47 -5.19
N LEU A 377 25.81 -6.20 -6.29
CA LEU A 377 27.14 -6.51 -6.82
C LEU A 377 27.78 -5.26 -7.46
N ALA A 378 29.12 -5.18 -7.53
CA ALA A 378 29.83 -4.00 -8.04
C ALA A 378 29.39 -3.56 -9.46
N ALA A 379 29.09 -4.51 -10.35
CA ALA A 379 28.58 -4.21 -11.68
C ALA A 379 27.14 -3.68 -11.65
N GLU A 380 26.28 -4.20 -10.78
CA GLU A 380 24.92 -3.71 -10.56
C GLU A 380 24.92 -2.31 -9.92
N GLN A 381 25.85 -2.04 -9.00
CA GLN A 381 26.08 -0.71 -8.41
C GLN A 381 26.44 0.32 -9.49
N THR A 382 27.41 -0.02 -10.35
CA THR A 382 27.84 0.84 -11.47
C THR A 382 26.69 1.08 -12.45
N LEU A 383 25.99 0.02 -12.84
CA LEU A 383 24.81 0.09 -13.71
C LEU A 383 23.73 1.00 -13.13
N LEU A 384 23.41 0.85 -11.85
CA LEU A 384 22.39 1.62 -11.16
C LEU A 384 22.74 3.11 -11.11
N LEU A 385 23.98 3.46 -10.74
CA LEU A 385 24.42 4.86 -10.71
C LEU A 385 24.40 5.50 -12.10
N ASN A 386 24.85 4.79 -13.12
CA ASN A 386 24.81 5.32 -14.48
C ASN A 386 23.36 5.46 -15.01
N CYS A 387 22.47 4.51 -14.68
CA CYS A 387 21.04 4.63 -14.92
C CYS A 387 20.48 5.91 -14.30
N ILE A 388 20.77 6.17 -13.02
CA ILE A 388 20.28 7.36 -12.32
C ILE A 388 20.76 8.64 -12.99
N ARG A 389 22.06 8.74 -13.30
CA ARG A 389 22.64 9.92 -13.97
C ARG A 389 22.00 10.16 -15.33
N TRP A 390 21.80 9.09 -16.11
CA TRP A 390 21.13 9.17 -17.39
C TRP A 390 19.66 9.57 -17.24
N LEU A 391 18.91 8.96 -16.31
CA LEU A 391 17.51 9.27 -16.04
C LEU A 391 17.31 10.72 -15.58
N ALA A 392 18.22 11.22 -14.75
CA ALA A 392 18.22 12.59 -14.25
C ALA A 392 18.60 13.63 -15.32
N GLN A 393 19.04 13.19 -16.50
CA GLN A 393 19.58 14.05 -17.56
C GLN A 393 20.76 14.90 -17.08
N ALA A 394 21.52 14.40 -16.11
CA ALA A 394 22.69 15.11 -15.61
C ALA A 394 23.78 15.09 -16.69
N GLU A 395 24.35 16.27 -17.00
CA GLU A 395 25.47 16.34 -17.94
C GLU A 395 26.71 15.62 -17.36
N PRO A 396 27.47 14.89 -18.18
CA PRO A 396 28.73 14.30 -17.75
C PRO A 396 29.73 15.42 -17.39
N GLY A 397 29.96 15.66 -16.09
CA GLY A 397 31.01 16.58 -15.62
C GLY A 397 30.61 17.63 -14.58
N LEU A 398 29.33 17.73 -14.19
CA LEU A 398 28.87 18.71 -13.18
C LEU A 398 28.83 18.18 -11.75
N VAL A 399 29.26 16.94 -11.51
CA VAL A 399 29.52 16.44 -10.16
C VAL A 399 31.01 16.61 -9.88
N LYS A 400 31.35 17.70 -9.20
CA LYS A 400 32.68 17.90 -8.61
C LYS A 400 32.80 17.17 -7.28
#